data_AF-A0A117MPX5-F1
#
_entry.id   AF-A0A117MPX5-F1
#
_cell.length_a   1.000
_cell.length_b   1.000
_cell.length_c   1.000
_cell.angle_alpha   90.00
_cell.angle_beta   90.00
_cell.angle_gamma   90.00
#
_symmetry.space_group_name_H-M   'P 1'
#
loop_
_entity.id
_entity.type
_entity.pdbx_description
1 polymer ?
#
loop_
_entity_poly.entity_id
_entity_poly.type
_entity_poly.pdbx_seq_one_letter_code
_entity_poly.pdbx_strand_id
1 'polypeptide(L)' 'MDILDGPERDHDAERAVDFESEEAPLLPDQTQDDTERGWGEADSSNDDRLLADRPPHWG' A
#
# COMPACT_ATOMS: atom_id res chain seq x y z
N MET A 1 -34.18 -18.71 6.60
CA MET A 1 -32.96 -18.65 5.77
C MET A 1 -31.86 -18.19 6.69
N ASP A 2 -31.08 -19.13 7.21
CA ASP A 2 -29.97 -18.84 8.11
C ASP A 2 -28.76 -18.46 7.24
N ILE A 3 -28.31 -17.22 7.36
CA ILE A 3 -27.26 -16.63 6.52
C ILE A 3 -25.86 -17.13 6.95
N LEU A 4 -25.77 -17.98 7.98
CA LEU A 4 -24.51 -18.45 8.54
C LEU A 4 -24.02 -19.78 7.94
N ASP A 5 -24.76 -20.38 7.02
CA ASP A 5 -24.35 -21.57 6.26
C ASP A 5 -23.75 -21.17 4.90
N GLY A 6 -22.66 -20.39 4.96
CA GLY A 6 -21.84 -20.02 3.80
C GLY A 6 -20.85 -21.14 3.44
N PRO A 7 -20.43 -21.25 2.16
CA PRO A 7 -19.79 -22.44 1.59
C PRO A 7 -18.58 -22.85 2.40
N GLU A 8 -18.38 -24.17 2.55
CA GLU A 8 -17.28 -24.84 3.26
C GLU A 8 -16.15 -23.87 3.59
N ARG A 9 -16.00 -23.55 4.88
CA ARG A 9 -14.90 -22.73 5.42
C ARG A 9 -13.70 -22.94 4.53
N ASP A 10 -13.32 -21.88 3.81
CA ASP A 10 -12.24 -21.92 2.84
C ASP A 10 -11.08 -22.61 3.56
N HIS A 11 -10.79 -23.86 3.20
CA HIS A 11 -9.97 -24.74 4.04
C HIS A 11 -8.53 -24.18 4.15
N ASP A 12 -8.21 -23.24 3.27
CA ASP A 12 -7.02 -22.41 3.23
C ASP A 12 -6.99 -21.36 4.35
N ALA A 13 -8.13 -20.82 4.78
CA ALA A 13 -8.23 -19.86 5.89
C ALA A 13 -7.93 -20.49 7.26
N GLU A 14 -8.12 -21.81 7.40
CA GLU A 14 -7.77 -22.58 8.60
C GLU A 14 -6.35 -23.18 8.54
N ARG A 15 -5.61 -22.95 7.44
CA ARG A 15 -4.23 -23.46 7.28
C ARG A 15 -3.27 -22.73 8.24
N ALA A 16 -2.59 -23.48 9.09
CA ALA A 16 -1.57 -22.91 9.98
C ALA A 16 -0.39 -22.34 9.17
N VAL A 17 -0.04 -21.08 9.44
CA VAL A 17 1.14 -20.41 8.90
C VAL A 17 2.25 -20.51 9.92
N ASP A 18 3.38 -21.12 9.54
CA ASP A 18 4.58 -21.12 10.36
C ASP A 18 5.35 -19.80 10.18
N PHE A 19 5.48 -19.04 11.26
CA PHE A 19 6.22 -17.77 11.29
C PHE A 19 7.66 -17.93 11.79
N GLU A 20 8.03 -19.13 12.26
CA GLU A 20 9.37 -19.42 12.80
C GLU A 20 10.33 -19.97 11.74
N SER A 21 9.85 -20.20 10.50
CA SER A 21 10.68 -20.63 9.38
C SER A 21 11.79 -19.60 9.07
N GLU A 22 13.05 -20.01 9.19
CA GLU A 22 14.26 -19.23 8.84
C GLU A 22 14.46 -19.06 7.32
N GLU A 23 13.37 -18.94 6.56
CA GLU A 23 13.44 -18.81 5.12
C GLU A 23 13.97 -17.42 4.76
N ALA A 24 14.97 -17.37 3.87
CA ALA A 24 15.52 -16.11 3.40
C ALA A 24 14.40 -15.29 2.74
N PRO A 25 14.39 -13.95 2.91
CA PRO A 25 13.36 -13.11 2.31
C PRO A 25 13.33 -13.32 0.80
N LEU A 26 12.20 -13.83 0.30
CA LEU A 26 12.00 -14.16 -1.12
C LEU A 26 12.05 -12.92 -2.02
N LEU A 27 11.71 -11.76 -1.46
CA LEU A 27 11.66 -10.47 -2.12
C LEU A 27 12.46 -9.42 -1.34
N PRO A 28 12.97 -8.39 -2.04
CA PRO A 28 13.56 -7.23 -1.37
C PRO A 28 12.52 -6.48 -0.53
N ASP A 29 13.02 -5.76 0.49
CA ASP A 29 12.20 -4.93 1.39
C ASP A 29 11.46 -3.80 0.64
N GLN A 30 12.07 -3.32 -0.46
CA GLN A 30 11.54 -2.26 -1.31
C GLN A 30 11.48 -2.71 -2.77
N THR A 31 10.39 -2.36 -3.45
CA THR A 31 10.22 -2.67 -4.88
C THR A 31 11.08 -1.73 -5.73
N GLN A 32 11.45 -2.16 -6.94
CA GLN A 32 12.29 -1.35 -7.84
C GLN A 32 11.63 -0.04 -8.26
N ASP A 33 10.30 -0.02 -8.36
CA ASP A 33 9.51 1.16 -8.75
C ASP A 33 9.22 2.11 -7.58
N ASP A 34 9.40 1.65 -6.33
CA ASP A 34 9.28 2.49 -5.15
C ASP A 34 10.53 3.36 -5.04
N THR A 35 10.48 4.52 -5.68
CA THR A 35 11.50 5.54 -5.57
C THR A 35 10.85 6.83 -5.12
N GLU A 36 11.57 7.60 -4.31
CA GLU A 36 11.19 8.99 -3.99
C GLU A 36 11.17 9.91 -5.23
N ARG A 37 11.67 9.40 -6.38
CA ARG A 37 11.69 10.08 -7.66
C ARG A 37 10.26 10.28 -8.14
N GLY A 38 9.84 11.55 -8.20
CA GLY A 38 8.46 11.95 -8.51
C GLY A 38 7.53 12.10 -7.30
N TRP A 39 7.96 11.68 -6.10
CA TRP A 39 7.23 11.86 -4.84
C TRP A 39 7.83 12.96 -3.93
N GLY A 40 8.74 13.78 -4.46
CA GLY A 40 9.30 14.91 -3.69
C GLY A 40 10.73 15.33 -4.03
N GLU A 41 11.36 14.76 -5.06
CA GLU A 41 12.65 15.29 -5.55
C GLU A 41 12.46 16.79 -5.89
N ALA A 42 13.23 17.65 -5.21
CA ALA A 42 13.03 19.10 -5.21
C ALA A 42 13.49 19.74 -6.55
N ASP A 43 12.74 19.49 -7.61
CA ASP A 43 12.92 20.16 -8.89
C ASP A 43 12.24 21.53 -8.84
N SER A 44 12.93 22.52 -8.26
CA SER A 44 12.52 23.93 -8.13
C SER A 44 11.13 24.15 -7.48
N SER A 45 11.10 24.73 -6.27
CA SER A 45 9.86 25.06 -5.53
C SER A 45 8.73 25.53 -6.47
N ASN A 46 7.73 24.66 -6.65
CA ASN A 46 6.54 24.88 -7.49
C ASN A 46 5.40 25.48 -6.64
N ASP A 47 5.73 25.94 -5.44
CA ASP A 47 4.78 26.37 -4.42
C ASP A 47 4.03 27.62 -4.89
N ASP A 48 4.71 28.53 -5.62
CA ASP A 48 4.10 29.73 -6.19
C ASP A 48 2.96 29.41 -7.16
N ARG A 49 3.14 28.42 -8.05
CA ARG A 49 2.08 27.96 -8.97
C ARG A 49 0.94 27.30 -8.21
N LEU A 50 1.26 26.46 -7.23
CA LEU A 50 0.26 25.73 -6.44
C LEU A 50 -0.60 26.67 -5.58
N LEU A 51 0.00 27.74 -5.04
CA LEU A 51 -0.72 28.80 -4.32
C LEU A 51 -1.60 29.63 -5.26
N ALA A 52 -1.13 29.91 -6.49
CA ALA A 52 -1.91 30.60 -7.51
C ALA A 52 -3.12 29.77 -7.99
N ASP A 53 -2.96 28.45 -8.13
CA ASP A 53 -3.99 27.52 -8.61
C ASP A 53 -4.90 26.98 -7.48
N ARG A 54 -4.85 27.57 -6.27
CA ARG A 54 -5.60 27.11 -5.11
C ARG A 54 -7.12 27.01 -5.39
N PRO A 55 -7.75 25.84 -5.19
CA PRO A 55 -9.20 25.68 -5.25
C PRO A 55 -9.96 26.54 -4.21
N PRO A 56 -11.22 26.92 -4.49
CA PRO A 56 -12.01 27.79 -3.61
C PRO A 56 -12.27 27.24 -2.20
N HIS A 57 -12.18 25.93 -2.01
CA HIS A 57 -12.50 25.23 -0.76
C HIS A 57 -11.29 25.06 0.19
N TRP A 58 -10.11 25.60 -0.15
CA TRP A 58 -8.91 25.57 0.70
C TRP A 58 -8.87 26.71 1.74
N GLY A 59 -10.04 27.16 2.21
CA GLY A 59 -10.22 28.24 3.19
C GLY A 59 -10.96 27.77 4.42
#